data_AF-A0A829F527-F1
#
_entry.id   AF-A0A829F527-F1
#
_cell.length_a   1.000
_cell.length_b   1.000
_cell.length_c   1.000
_cell.angle_alpha   90.00
_cell.angle_beta   90.00
_cell.angle_gamma   90.00
#
_symmetry.space_group_name_H-M   'P 1'
#
loop_
_entity.id
_entity.type
_entity.pdbx_description
1 polymer ?
#
loop_
_entity_poly.entity_id
_entity_poly.type
_entity_poly.pdbx_seq_one_letter_code
_entity_poly.pdbx_strand_id
1 'polypeptide(L)'
;MLDKTLPYAEIWMTRPLQQNVPITPLAEGFEFRFYQKEDESAWAEIETSVGEFQTTDEALEYFQQNFAPYPEELERRMFFVETKKGEKVATCTAWRKKSREQVYPVFHWLAVKPDYQGKGLAKALTARVLQEFPTLHTDGPIYLHTQTWSHQAIALYKKTGFTFIAENLDGTPNPDYEKVMQVLSKLDK
;
A
#
# COMPACT_ATOMS: atom_id res chain seq x y z
N MET A 1 -8.88 9.66 -2.49
CA MET A 1 -8.78 9.94 -3.94
C MET A 1 -7.43 10.57 -4.23
N LEU A 2 -6.85 10.30 -5.40
CA LEU A 2 -5.61 10.93 -5.84
C LEU A 2 -5.83 12.42 -6.14
N ASP A 3 -5.00 13.29 -5.57
CA ASP A 3 -5.02 14.72 -5.86
C ASP A 3 -4.17 15.05 -7.09
N LYS A 4 -4.78 14.91 -8.27
CA LYS A 4 -4.13 15.18 -9.56
C LYS A 4 -3.88 16.68 -9.83
N THR A 5 -4.26 17.58 -8.91
CA THR A 5 -3.94 19.01 -9.04
C THR A 5 -2.49 19.32 -8.66
N LEU A 6 -1.83 18.40 -7.93
CA LEU A 6 -0.42 18.52 -7.58
C LEU A 6 0.48 18.06 -8.73
N PRO A 7 1.71 18.60 -8.85
CA PRO A 7 2.69 18.02 -9.77
C PRO A 7 3.01 16.57 -9.39
N TYR A 8 2.89 15.64 -10.34
CA TYR A 8 3.24 14.22 -10.15
C TYR A 8 4.75 14.05 -9.95
N ALA A 9 5.13 13.27 -8.94
CA ALA A 9 6.50 12.87 -8.68
C ALA A 9 6.50 11.63 -7.77
N GLU A 10 7.42 10.71 -8.00
CA GLU A 10 7.49 9.42 -7.29
C GLU A 10 8.52 9.44 -6.16
N ILE A 11 8.25 8.68 -5.10
CA ILE A 11 9.11 8.61 -3.94
C ILE A 11 9.07 7.24 -3.28
N TRP A 12 10.23 6.83 -2.78
CA TRP A 12 10.36 5.70 -1.90
C TRP A 12 10.40 6.16 -0.44
N MET A 13 9.76 5.36 0.41
CA MET A 13 9.84 5.50 1.86
C MET A 13 10.30 4.19 2.48
N THR A 14 10.94 4.27 3.64
CA THR A 14 11.38 3.10 4.40
C THR A 14 10.94 3.19 5.85
N ARG A 15 10.75 2.02 6.46
CA ARG A 15 10.47 1.85 7.89
C ARG A 15 11.26 0.65 8.43
N PRO A 16 11.90 0.73 9.60
CA PRO A 16 12.53 -0.45 10.21
C PRO A 16 11.54 -1.60 10.39
N LEU A 17 11.95 -2.81 10.01
CA LEU A 17 11.11 -4.01 10.04
C LEU A 17 10.55 -4.29 11.44
N GLN A 18 11.41 -4.21 12.46
CA GLN A 18 11.09 -4.55 13.85
C GLN A 18 10.51 -3.38 14.66
N GLN A 19 10.19 -2.25 14.01
CA GLN A 19 9.58 -1.13 14.72
C GLN A 19 8.17 -1.54 15.19
N ASN A 20 7.87 -1.26 16.47
CA ASN A 20 6.57 -1.56 17.05
C ASN A 20 5.43 -0.85 16.30
N VAL A 21 4.32 -1.55 16.09
CA VAL A 21 3.10 -1.04 15.45
C VAL A 21 1.96 -1.12 16.48
N PRO A 22 1.38 0.01 16.92
CA PRO A 22 0.27 -0.04 17.85
C PRO A 22 -0.94 -0.74 17.24
N ILE A 23 -1.63 -1.55 18.04
CA ILE A 23 -2.90 -2.15 17.65
C ILE A 23 -3.88 -1.02 17.32
N THR A 24 -4.38 -1.01 16.10
CA THR A 24 -5.39 -0.06 15.65
C THR A 24 -6.67 -0.84 15.38
N PRO A 25 -7.74 -0.61 16.16
CA PRO A 25 -9.00 -1.33 15.96
C PRO A 25 -9.61 -0.97 14.61
N LEU A 26 -10.21 -1.97 13.98
CA LEU A 26 -11.05 -1.77 12.80
C LEU A 26 -12.41 -1.21 13.25
N ALA A 27 -13.02 -0.35 12.43
CA ALA A 27 -14.32 0.22 12.74
C ALA A 27 -15.41 -0.86 12.82
N GLU A 28 -16.44 -0.63 13.64
CA GLU A 28 -17.57 -1.55 13.74
C GLU A 28 -18.24 -1.76 12.38
N GLY A 29 -18.63 -3.00 12.08
CA GLY A 29 -19.28 -3.35 10.80
C GLY A 29 -18.31 -3.81 9.72
N PHE A 30 -17.01 -3.85 10.03
CA PHE A 30 -15.95 -4.28 9.13
C PHE A 30 -15.11 -5.39 9.74
N GLU A 31 -14.54 -6.24 8.89
CA GLU A 31 -13.66 -7.33 9.28
C GLU A 31 -12.44 -7.42 8.38
N PHE A 32 -11.30 -7.82 8.95
CA PHE A 32 -10.13 -8.17 8.13
C PHE A 32 -10.32 -9.57 7.52
N ARG A 33 -9.86 -9.71 6.28
CA ARG A 33 -9.70 -11.00 5.60
C ARG A 33 -8.37 -11.06 4.90
N PHE A 34 -7.81 -12.26 4.82
CA PHE A 34 -6.76 -12.54 3.84
C PHE A 34 -7.41 -12.76 2.48
N TYR A 35 -6.61 -12.59 1.43
CA TYR A 35 -6.97 -12.98 0.08
C TYR A 35 -7.43 -14.44 0.05
N GLN A 36 -8.51 -14.66 -0.69
CA GLN A 36 -9.03 -15.97 -1.08
C GLN A 36 -8.97 -16.07 -2.60
N LYS A 37 -8.92 -17.29 -3.11
CA LYS A 37 -9.02 -17.55 -4.54
C LYS A 37 -10.25 -16.82 -5.11
N GLU A 38 -10.11 -16.18 -6.27
CA GLU A 38 -11.14 -15.41 -6.98
C GLU A 38 -11.33 -13.95 -6.50
N ASP A 39 -10.53 -13.49 -5.52
CA ASP A 39 -10.55 -12.11 -5.06
C ASP A 39 -9.87 -11.10 -5.99
N GLU A 40 -9.27 -11.54 -7.11
CA GLU A 40 -8.66 -10.66 -8.11
C GLU A 40 -9.64 -9.60 -8.64
N SER A 41 -10.92 -9.95 -8.79
CA SER A 41 -11.95 -9.02 -9.26
C SER A 41 -12.22 -7.94 -8.23
N ALA A 42 -12.30 -8.32 -6.95
CA ALA A 42 -12.48 -7.37 -5.85
C ALA A 42 -11.27 -6.44 -5.71
N TRP A 43 -10.06 -6.97 -5.87
CA TRP A 43 -8.83 -6.16 -5.89
C TRP A 43 -8.86 -5.13 -7.02
N ALA A 44 -9.16 -5.58 -8.24
CA ALA A 44 -9.23 -4.74 -9.44
C ALA A 44 -10.29 -3.63 -9.32
N GLU A 45 -11.47 -3.95 -8.80
CA GLU A 45 -12.53 -2.97 -8.52
C GLU A 45 -12.08 -1.90 -7.52
N ILE A 46 -11.42 -2.30 -6.42
CA ILE A 46 -10.95 -1.37 -5.39
C ILE A 46 -9.91 -0.40 -5.98
N GLU A 47 -8.89 -0.91 -6.66
CA GLU A 47 -7.81 -0.08 -7.22
C GLU A 47 -8.32 0.85 -8.34
N THR A 48 -9.23 0.36 -9.18
CA THR A 48 -9.90 1.20 -10.20
C THR A 48 -10.73 2.30 -9.53
N SER A 49 -11.45 1.99 -8.45
CA SER A 49 -12.31 2.98 -7.76
C SER A 49 -11.56 4.15 -7.15
N VAL A 50 -10.26 3.98 -6.84
CA VAL A 50 -9.41 5.05 -6.31
C VAL A 50 -8.64 5.79 -7.41
N GLY A 51 -8.80 5.37 -8.67
CA GLY A 51 -8.21 5.98 -9.85
C GLY A 51 -6.76 5.56 -10.12
N GLU A 52 -6.33 4.43 -9.56
CA GLU A 52 -5.00 3.84 -9.81
C GLU A 52 -4.93 3.22 -11.21
N PHE A 53 -6.01 2.56 -11.62
CA PHE A 53 -6.22 2.06 -12.99
C PHE A 53 -7.39 2.81 -13.65
N GLN A 54 -7.38 2.95 -14.98
CA GLN A 54 -8.48 3.59 -15.69
C GLN A 54 -9.68 2.66 -15.79
N THR A 55 -9.42 1.35 -15.90
CA THR A 55 -10.45 0.31 -16.02
C THR A 55 -10.13 -0.89 -15.13
N THR A 56 -11.17 -1.66 -14.80
CA THR A 56 -11.01 -2.93 -14.07
C THR A 56 -10.23 -3.96 -14.88
N ASP A 57 -10.31 -3.92 -16.20
CA ASP A 57 -9.57 -4.85 -17.08
C ASP A 57 -8.06 -4.59 -17.02
N GLU A 58 -7.64 -3.31 -17.03
CA GLU A 58 -6.23 -2.94 -16.82
C GLU A 58 -5.72 -3.39 -15.45
N ALA A 59 -6.53 -3.21 -14.41
CA ALA A 59 -6.18 -3.67 -13.06
C ALA A 59 -6.07 -5.20 -13.01
N LEU A 60 -7.01 -5.93 -13.63
CA LEU A 60 -6.95 -7.39 -13.71
C LEU A 60 -5.71 -7.85 -14.49
N GLU A 61 -5.38 -7.23 -15.61
CA GLU A 61 -4.17 -7.55 -16.37
C GLU A 61 -2.92 -7.36 -15.50
N TYR A 62 -2.83 -6.24 -14.78
CA TYR A 62 -1.75 -6.01 -13.82
C TYR A 62 -1.69 -7.12 -12.77
N PHE A 63 -2.84 -7.50 -12.20
CA PHE A 63 -2.92 -8.55 -11.20
C PHE A 63 -2.45 -9.90 -11.76
N GLN A 64 -2.86 -10.26 -12.97
CA GLN A 64 -2.47 -11.50 -13.63
C GLN A 64 -0.96 -11.59 -13.88
N GLN A 65 -0.31 -10.45 -14.15
CA GLN A 65 1.12 -10.40 -14.39
C GLN A 65 1.95 -10.40 -13.09
N ASN A 66 1.46 -9.72 -12.05
CA ASN A 66 2.28 -9.40 -10.86
C ASN A 66 1.92 -10.21 -9.61
N PHE A 67 0.69 -10.66 -9.47
CA PHE A 67 0.15 -11.31 -8.27
C PHE A 67 -0.26 -12.76 -8.53
N ALA A 68 -1.08 -13.01 -9.56
CA ALA A 68 -1.62 -14.34 -9.88
C ALA A 68 -0.56 -15.46 -10.04
N PRO A 69 0.68 -15.20 -10.50
CA PRO A 69 1.72 -16.24 -10.55
C PRO A 69 2.18 -16.75 -9.18
N TYR A 70 1.73 -16.13 -8.08
CA TYR A 70 2.13 -16.45 -6.71
C TYR A 70 0.93 -16.65 -5.77
N PRO A 71 0.00 -17.57 -6.06
CA PRO A 71 -1.27 -17.69 -5.34
C PRO A 71 -1.10 -18.01 -3.84
N GLU A 72 -0.16 -18.91 -3.49
CA GLU A 72 0.14 -19.25 -2.09
C GLU A 72 0.70 -18.07 -1.29
N GLU A 73 1.38 -17.15 -1.96
CA GLU A 73 1.89 -15.93 -1.32
C GLU A 73 0.74 -14.95 -1.05
N LEU A 74 -0.24 -14.86 -1.94
CA LEU A 74 -1.38 -13.95 -1.78
C LEU A 74 -2.21 -14.27 -0.53
N GLU A 75 -2.49 -15.54 -0.28
CA GLU A 75 -3.24 -16.01 0.90
C GLU A 75 -2.60 -15.59 2.24
N ARG A 76 -1.31 -15.27 2.23
CA ARG A 76 -0.56 -14.85 3.42
C ARG A 76 -0.20 -13.37 3.45
N ARG A 77 -0.24 -12.70 2.29
CA ARG A 77 0.32 -11.36 2.12
C ARG A 77 -0.71 -10.32 1.79
N MET A 78 -1.80 -10.66 1.11
CA MET A 78 -2.82 -9.71 0.68
C MET A 78 -3.98 -9.72 1.66
N PHE A 79 -4.36 -8.54 2.09
CA PHE A 79 -5.40 -8.29 3.08
C PHE A 79 -6.51 -7.49 2.45
N PHE A 80 -7.73 -7.79 2.87
CA PHE A 80 -8.92 -7.00 2.59
C PHE A 80 -9.58 -6.55 3.87
N VAL A 81 -10.36 -5.49 3.75
CA VAL A 81 -11.43 -5.16 4.68
C VAL A 81 -12.77 -5.48 4.02
N GLU A 82 -13.58 -6.28 4.67
CA GLU A 82 -14.93 -6.66 4.24
C GLU A 82 -16.00 -6.01 5.10
N THR A 83 -17.15 -5.71 4.50
CA THR A 83 -18.37 -5.34 5.24
C THR A 83 -19.08 -6.58 5.78
N LYS A 84 -20.04 -6.39 6.70
CA LYS A 84 -20.96 -7.46 7.15
C LYS A 84 -21.73 -8.17 6.02
N LYS A 85 -21.79 -7.58 4.82
CA LYS A 85 -22.46 -8.17 3.64
C LYS A 85 -21.49 -8.96 2.74
N GLY A 86 -20.21 -9.07 3.12
CA GLY A 86 -19.17 -9.74 2.34
C GLY A 86 -18.56 -8.88 1.22
N GLU A 87 -18.93 -7.59 1.11
CA GLU A 87 -18.29 -6.70 0.14
C GLU A 87 -16.89 -6.33 0.60
N LYS A 88 -15.87 -6.57 -0.24
CA LYS A 88 -14.50 -6.08 -0.06
C LYS A 88 -14.42 -4.59 -0.44
N VAL A 89 -13.94 -3.78 0.50
CA VAL A 89 -13.97 -2.30 0.40
C VAL A 89 -12.61 -1.64 0.57
N ALA A 90 -11.61 -2.38 1.01
CA ALA A 90 -10.23 -1.92 1.07
C ALA A 90 -9.29 -3.09 0.86
N THR A 91 -8.08 -2.82 0.34
CA THR A 91 -7.03 -3.81 0.17
C THR A 91 -5.66 -3.25 0.58
N CYS A 92 -4.77 -4.13 1.03
CA CYS A 92 -3.37 -3.85 1.30
C CYS A 92 -2.57 -5.15 1.36
N THR A 93 -1.34 -5.14 0.88
CA THR A 93 -0.49 -6.31 0.67
C THR A 93 0.91 -6.12 1.29
N ALA A 94 1.30 -7.06 2.14
CA ALA A 94 2.67 -7.25 2.62
C ALA A 94 3.52 -7.98 1.57
N TRP A 95 3.81 -7.30 0.46
CA TRP A 95 4.44 -7.88 -0.70
C TRP A 95 5.96 -7.99 -0.58
N ARG A 96 6.57 -8.50 -1.66
CA ARG A 96 8.01 -8.66 -1.79
C ARG A 96 8.47 -8.40 -3.23
N LYS A 97 9.48 -7.55 -3.38
CA LYS A 97 10.22 -7.39 -4.64
C LYS A 97 11.50 -8.22 -4.60
N LYS A 98 11.83 -8.91 -5.69
CA LYS A 98 13.06 -9.71 -5.80
C LYS A 98 14.04 -9.02 -6.74
N SER A 99 15.28 -8.86 -6.28
CA SER A 99 16.46 -8.60 -7.12
C SER A 99 17.31 -9.89 -7.18
N ARG A 100 18.34 -9.92 -8.02
CA ARG A 100 19.21 -11.09 -8.24
C ARG A 100 19.76 -11.69 -6.95
N GLU A 101 20.02 -10.85 -5.94
CA GLU A 101 20.68 -11.26 -4.70
C GLU A 101 19.83 -11.03 -3.45
N GLN A 102 18.68 -10.34 -3.55
CA GLN A 102 17.95 -9.86 -2.38
C GLN A 102 16.44 -9.84 -2.57
N VAL A 103 15.72 -10.10 -1.47
CA VAL A 103 14.27 -9.95 -1.37
C VAL A 103 13.98 -8.73 -0.50
N TYR A 104 13.27 -7.77 -1.05
CA TYR A 104 12.88 -6.54 -0.36
C TYR A 104 11.42 -6.67 0.12
N PRO A 105 11.15 -6.48 1.43
CA PRO A 105 9.79 -6.34 1.92
C PRO A 105 9.17 -5.05 1.37
N VAL A 106 8.00 -5.13 0.73
CA VAL A 106 7.34 -3.96 0.13
C VAL A 106 5.89 -3.87 0.58
N PHE A 107 5.53 -2.76 1.22
CA PHE A 107 4.16 -2.40 1.53
C PHE A 107 3.48 -1.90 0.25
N HIS A 108 2.52 -2.67 -0.27
CA HIS A 108 1.93 -2.48 -1.60
C HIS A 108 0.45 -2.93 -1.61
N TRP A 109 -0.41 -2.52 -2.53
CA TRP A 109 -0.91 -1.15 -2.46
C TRP A 109 -2.07 -1.06 -1.49
N LEU A 110 -2.13 0.07 -0.80
CA LEU A 110 -3.19 0.40 0.15
C LEU A 110 -4.27 1.20 -0.58
N ALA A 111 -5.46 0.66 -0.68
CA ALA A 111 -6.61 1.34 -1.28
C ALA A 111 -7.88 1.14 -0.46
N VAL A 112 -8.76 2.14 -0.47
CA VAL A 112 -10.08 2.12 0.17
C VAL A 112 -11.09 2.74 -0.79
N LYS A 113 -12.17 2.03 -1.11
CA LYS A 113 -13.27 2.52 -1.95
C LYS A 113 -13.77 3.89 -1.46
N PRO A 114 -14.07 4.87 -2.35
CA PRO A 114 -14.45 6.23 -1.97
C PRO A 114 -15.54 6.32 -0.89
N ASP A 115 -16.61 5.55 -1.01
CA ASP A 115 -17.75 5.55 -0.07
C ASP A 115 -17.41 5.06 1.35
N TYR A 116 -16.24 4.44 1.49
CA TYR A 116 -15.74 3.87 2.75
C TYR A 116 -14.54 4.65 3.31
N GLN A 117 -14.12 5.75 2.65
CA GLN A 117 -13.07 6.64 3.14
C GLN A 117 -13.55 7.44 4.37
N GLY A 118 -12.60 7.99 5.15
CA GLY A 118 -12.90 8.73 6.39
C GLY A 118 -13.33 7.87 7.59
N LYS A 119 -13.51 6.56 7.42
CA LYS A 119 -13.92 5.62 8.48
C LYS A 119 -12.76 4.96 9.24
N GLY A 120 -11.52 5.41 9.02
CA GLY A 120 -10.32 4.88 9.67
C GLY A 120 -9.80 3.54 9.11
N LEU A 121 -10.42 3.00 8.05
CA LEU A 121 -10.06 1.68 7.48
C LEU A 121 -8.61 1.62 7.00
N ALA A 122 -8.14 2.65 6.27
CA ALA A 122 -6.75 2.72 5.81
C ALA A 122 -5.74 2.64 6.96
N LYS A 123 -6.02 3.32 8.08
CA LYS A 123 -5.16 3.33 9.26
C LYS A 123 -5.11 1.95 9.92
N ALA A 124 -6.27 1.34 10.13
CA ALA A 124 -6.38 0.01 10.73
C ALA A 124 -5.69 -1.06 9.85
N LEU A 125 -5.93 -1.01 8.54
CA LEU A 125 -5.34 -1.93 7.57
C LEU A 125 -3.83 -1.77 7.48
N THR A 126 -3.32 -0.53 7.46
CA THR A 126 -1.88 -0.26 7.51
C THR A 126 -1.25 -0.87 8.75
N ALA A 127 -1.84 -0.68 9.93
CA ALA A 127 -1.33 -1.25 11.17
C ALA A 127 -1.32 -2.78 11.12
N ARG A 128 -2.43 -3.40 10.69
CA ARG A 128 -2.57 -4.86 10.57
C ARG A 128 -1.51 -5.47 9.65
N VAL A 129 -1.27 -4.84 8.50
CA VAL A 129 -0.29 -5.31 7.49
C VAL A 129 1.14 -5.11 8.01
N LEU A 130 1.44 -3.97 8.65
CA LEU A 130 2.76 -3.72 9.23
C LEU A 130 3.12 -4.72 10.34
N GLN A 131 2.13 -5.21 11.08
CA GLN A 131 2.32 -6.26 12.09
C GLN A 131 2.68 -7.64 11.49
N GLU A 132 2.39 -7.85 10.20
CA GLU A 132 2.65 -9.13 9.52
C GLU A 132 4.02 -9.18 8.85
N PHE A 133 4.62 -8.03 8.53
CA PHE A 133 5.96 -8.02 7.93
C PHE A 133 7.03 -8.81 8.71
N PRO A 134 7.13 -8.72 10.05
CA PRO A 134 8.10 -9.50 10.83
C PRO A 134 7.86 -11.02 10.80
N THR A 135 6.66 -11.48 10.42
CA THR A 135 6.34 -12.93 10.29
C THR A 135 6.71 -13.44 8.89
N LEU A 136 6.85 -12.54 7.93
CA LEU A 136 7.09 -12.82 6.51
C LEU A 136 8.54 -12.58 6.07
N HIS A 137 9.30 -11.81 6.85
CA HIS A 137 10.67 -11.40 6.54
C HIS A 137 11.53 -11.40 7.81
N THR A 138 12.80 -11.81 7.67
CA THR A 138 13.83 -11.74 8.72
C THR A 138 14.56 -10.41 8.72
N ASP A 139 14.75 -9.84 7.52
CA ASP A 139 15.57 -8.66 7.27
C ASP A 139 14.76 -7.54 6.60
N GLY A 140 15.16 -6.31 6.85
CA GLY A 140 14.51 -5.09 6.37
C GLY A 140 15.49 -4.07 5.81
N PRO A 141 15.04 -2.82 5.57
CA PRO A 141 13.76 -2.23 6.00
C PRO A 141 12.53 -2.66 5.18
N ILE A 142 11.34 -2.26 5.63
CA ILE A 142 10.12 -2.31 4.81
C ILE A 142 10.14 -1.09 3.88
N TYR A 143 9.99 -1.33 2.59
CA TYR A 143 9.94 -0.30 1.57
C TYR A 143 8.49 0.00 1.18
N LEU A 144 8.24 1.22 0.73
CA LEU A 144 6.96 1.67 0.23
C LEU A 144 7.22 2.61 -0.96
N HIS A 145 6.61 2.31 -2.10
CA HIS A 145 6.61 3.21 -3.24
C HIS A 145 5.30 3.99 -3.27
N THR A 146 5.37 5.30 -3.50
CA THR A 146 4.20 6.16 -3.59
C THR A 146 4.52 7.40 -4.42
N GLN A 147 3.56 8.32 -4.51
CA GLN A 147 3.65 9.50 -5.37
C GLN A 147 2.89 10.67 -4.75
N THR A 148 3.19 11.90 -5.20
CA THR A 148 2.71 13.15 -4.58
C THR A 148 1.19 13.34 -4.59
N TRP A 149 0.45 12.84 -5.57
CA TRP A 149 -1.02 12.83 -5.58
C TRP A 149 -1.61 12.00 -4.43
N SER A 150 -0.84 11.08 -3.85
CA SER A 150 -1.20 10.30 -2.65
C SER A 150 -0.76 10.97 -1.34
N HIS A 151 -0.62 12.31 -1.30
CA HIS A 151 -0.14 13.05 -0.13
C HIS A 151 -0.87 12.72 1.20
N GLN A 152 -2.17 12.40 1.16
CA GLN A 152 -2.91 11.96 2.35
C GLN A 152 -2.42 10.60 2.88
N ALA A 153 -2.11 9.66 1.98
CA ALA A 153 -1.52 8.39 2.34
C ALA A 153 -0.08 8.56 2.83
N ILE A 154 0.71 9.46 2.21
CA ILE A 154 2.04 9.83 2.69
C ILE A 154 2.00 10.34 4.15
N ALA A 155 1.03 11.19 4.49
CA ALA A 155 0.85 11.65 5.87
C ALA A 155 0.52 10.50 6.84
N LEU A 156 -0.25 9.50 6.40
CA LEU A 156 -0.47 8.27 7.16
C LEU A 156 0.82 7.47 7.32
N TYR A 157 1.59 7.27 6.26
CA TYR A 157 2.83 6.50 6.28
C TYR A 157 3.88 7.14 7.21
N LYS A 158 4.02 8.47 7.18
CA LYS A 158 4.87 9.19 8.14
C LYS A 158 4.47 8.90 9.59
N LYS A 159 3.16 8.93 9.90
CA LYS A 159 2.63 8.61 11.24
C LYS A 159 2.83 7.15 11.65
N THR A 160 3.03 6.25 10.70
CA THR A 160 3.31 4.82 10.98
C THR A 160 4.80 4.51 10.98
N GLY A 161 5.68 5.51 10.87
CA GLY A 161 7.13 5.37 11.01
C GLY A 161 7.90 5.26 9.70
N PHE A 162 7.26 5.52 8.56
CA PHE A 162 7.96 5.62 7.29
C PHE A 162 8.66 6.99 7.14
N THR A 163 9.87 6.97 6.59
CA THR A 163 10.66 8.15 6.23
C THR A 163 11.03 8.11 4.75
N PHE A 164 11.11 9.26 4.09
CA PHE A 164 11.57 9.33 2.70
C PHE A 164 13.03 8.88 2.55
N ILE A 165 13.35 8.26 1.43
CA ILE A 165 14.73 7.98 1.01
C ILE A 165 15.03 8.65 -0.33
N ALA A 166 16.30 9.03 -0.54
CA ALA A 166 16.74 9.73 -1.74
C ALA A 166 17.09 8.79 -2.90
N GLU A 167 17.10 7.49 -2.63
CA GLU A 167 17.49 6.44 -3.55
C GLU A 167 16.30 5.58 -3.96
N ASN A 168 16.40 5.00 -5.15
CA ASN A 168 15.55 3.90 -5.61
C ASN A 168 15.94 2.60 -4.90
N LEU A 169 15.12 1.56 -5.08
CA LEU A 169 15.35 0.24 -4.49
C LEU A 169 16.69 -0.40 -4.94
N ASP A 170 17.21 -0.04 -6.11
CA ASP A 170 18.49 -0.49 -6.64
C ASP A 170 19.69 0.35 -6.16
N GLY A 171 19.47 1.34 -5.30
CA GLY A 171 20.49 2.24 -4.75
C GLY A 171 20.86 3.41 -5.65
N THR A 172 20.26 3.54 -6.85
CA THR A 172 20.46 4.72 -7.69
C THR A 172 19.74 5.94 -7.12
N PRO A 173 20.24 7.18 -7.34
CA PRO A 173 19.52 8.38 -6.91
C PRO A 173 18.12 8.46 -7.54
N ASN A 174 17.10 8.77 -6.73
CA ASN A 174 15.76 9.07 -7.22
C ASN A 174 15.73 10.50 -7.82
N PRO A 175 15.52 10.65 -9.13
CA PRO A 175 15.50 11.96 -9.77
C PRO A 175 14.35 12.87 -9.31
N ASP A 176 13.27 12.29 -8.76
CA ASP A 176 12.10 13.02 -8.29
C ASP A 176 12.21 13.48 -6.83
N TYR A 177 13.25 13.08 -6.08
CA TYR A 177 13.34 13.32 -4.63
C TYR A 177 13.16 14.81 -4.27
N GLU A 178 13.95 15.69 -4.88
CA GLU A 178 13.89 17.14 -4.63
C GLU A 178 12.53 17.73 -4.98
N LYS A 179 11.94 17.27 -6.09
CA LYS A 179 10.61 17.70 -6.53
C LYS A 179 9.54 17.29 -5.51
N VAL A 180 9.62 16.07 -4.97
CA VAL A 180 8.70 15.61 -3.92
C VAL A 180 8.83 16.47 -2.66
N MET A 181 10.05 16.77 -2.20
CA MET A 181 10.24 17.64 -1.03
C MET A 181 9.65 19.04 -1.25
N GLN A 182 9.82 19.61 -2.44
CA GLN A 182 9.26 20.91 -2.80
C GLN A 182 7.73 20.92 -2.91
N VAL A 183 7.12 19.85 -3.45
CA VAL A 183 5.66 19.74 -3.56
C VAL A 183 5.03 19.57 -2.18
N LEU A 184 5.54 18.64 -1.38
CA LEU A 184 4.93 18.28 -0.09
C LEU A 184 5.13 19.36 0.98
N SER A 185 6.25 20.08 0.98
CA SER A 185 6.48 21.20 1.92
C SER A 185 5.48 22.35 1.79
N LYS A 186 4.79 22.46 0.65
CA LYS A 186 3.72 23.46 0.45
C LYS A 186 2.38 23.04 1.07
N LEU A 187 2.22 21.76 1.39
CA LEU A 187 1.00 21.20 2.00
C LEU A 187 1.05 21.22 3.53
N ASP A 188 2.24 21.33 4.12
CA ASP A 188 2.46 21.40 5.57
C ASP A 188 2.29 22.84 6.14
N LYS A 189 1.73 23.77 5.35
CA LYS A 189 1.41 25.17 5.73
C LYS A 189 -0.08 25.34 5.96
#